data_AF-A0A3D0NMW7-F1
#
_entry.id   AF-A0A3D0NMW7-F1
#
_cell.length_a   1.000
_cell.length_b   1.000
_cell.length_c   1.000
_cell.angle_alpha   90.00
_cell.angle_beta   90.00
_cell.angle_gamma   90.00
#
_symmetry.space_group_name_H-M   'P 1'
#
loop_
_entity.id
_entity.type
_entity.pdbx_description
1 polymer ?
#
loop_
_entity_poly.entity_id
_entity_poly.type
_entity_poly.pdbx_seq_one_letter_code
_entity_poly.pdbx_strand_id
1 'polypeptide(L)' 'TDEEIEAAVDTPPQTTRAKLRGEFIAAAQEAGRDFTVDWVHLKLNDQAQRTVLCKDPFRSSDERVKRLIASM' A
#
# COMPACT_ATOMS: atom_id res chain seq x y z
N THR A 1 17.81 -1.14 17.34
CA THR A 1 19.23 -1.39 16.99
C THR A 1 19.52 -0.71 15.67
N ASP A 2 20.79 -0.60 15.27
CA ASP A 2 21.13 -0.05 13.95
C ASP A 2 20.51 -0.90 12.82
N GLU A 3 20.45 -2.22 13.01
CA GLU A 3 19.76 -3.15 12.08
C GLU A 3 18.25 -2.82 11.93
N GLU A 4 17.56 -2.49 13.02
CA GLU A 4 16.13 -2.10 12.96
C GLU A 4 15.93 -0.76 12.23
N ILE A 5 16.90 0.16 12.34
CA ILE A 5 16.87 1.44 11.64
C ILE A 5 17.09 1.23 10.14
N GLU A 6 18.05 0.39 9.75
CA GLU A 6 18.32 0.04 8.35
C GLU A 6 17.10 -0.63 7.71
N ALA A 7 16.47 -1.60 8.38
CA ALA A 7 15.27 -2.27 7.88
C ALA A 7 14.08 -1.30 7.68
N ALA A 8 13.96 -0.28 8.53
CA ALA A 8 12.86 0.69 8.49
C ALA A 8 12.94 1.67 7.30
N VAL A 9 14.07 1.71 6.58
CA VAL A 9 14.20 2.49 5.33
C VAL A 9 13.26 1.95 4.26
N ASP A 10 13.22 0.62 4.10
CA ASP A 10 12.44 -0.04 3.05
C ASP A 10 11.16 -0.71 3.59
N THR A 11 11.13 -1.01 4.90
CA THR A 11 10.02 -1.74 5.50
C THR A 11 9.12 -0.80 6.32
N PRO A 12 7.87 -0.55 5.89
CA PRO A 12 6.95 0.26 6.67
C PRO A 12 6.51 -0.45 7.97
N PRO A 13 5.94 0.27 8.95
CA PRO A 13 5.41 -0.34 10.17
C PRO A 13 4.32 -1.38 9.89
N GLN A 14 4.58 -2.63 10.31
CA GLN A 14 3.74 -3.79 10.00
C GLN A 14 2.40 -3.86 10.77
N THR A 15 2.20 -2.95 11.71
CA THR A 15 1.05 -2.91 12.63
C THR A 15 0.04 -1.80 12.31
N THR A 16 0.25 -1.04 11.23
CA THR A 16 -0.60 0.10 10.84
C THR A 16 -0.97 0.04 9.37
N ARG A 17 -1.84 0.96 8.91
CA ARG A 17 -2.17 1.10 7.49
C ARG A 17 -0.97 1.43 6.59
N ALA A 18 0.15 1.88 7.16
CA ALA A 18 1.38 2.13 6.40
C ALA A 18 1.87 0.85 5.70
N LYS A 19 1.65 -0.32 6.31
CA LYS A 19 1.86 -1.62 5.68
C LYS A 19 1.08 -1.75 4.37
N LEU A 20 -0.24 -1.55 4.42
CA LEU A 20 -1.13 -1.66 3.25
C LEU A 20 -0.71 -0.72 2.11
N ARG A 21 -0.31 0.50 2.47
CA ARG A 21 0.17 1.48 1.50
C ARG A 21 1.50 1.03 0.86
N GLY A 22 2.44 0.53 1.66
CA GLY A 22 3.72 0.02 1.16
C GLY A 22 3.55 -1.17 0.22
N GLU A 23 2.74 -2.16 0.61
CA GLU A 23 2.41 -3.34 -0.22
C GLU A 23 1.79 -2.93 -1.56
N PHE A 24 0.85 -1.95 -1.55
CA PHE A 24 0.24 -1.43 -2.77
C PHE A 24 1.25 -0.71 -3.67
N ILE A 25 2.10 0.15 -3.12
CA ILE A 25 3.12 0.90 -3.88
C ILE A 25 4.11 -0.08 -4.52
N ALA A 26 4.61 -1.04 -3.76
CA ALA A 26 5.58 -2.03 -4.24
C ALA A 26 4.99 -2.86 -5.39
N ALA A 27 3.77 -3.39 -5.22
CA ALA A 27 3.11 -4.17 -6.26
C ALA A 27 2.81 -3.35 -7.53
N ALA A 28 2.38 -2.09 -7.40
CA ALA A 28 2.10 -1.24 -8.54
C ALA A 28 3.39 -0.87 -9.31
N GLN A 29 4.49 -0.62 -8.60
CA GLN A 29 5.81 -0.38 -9.20
C GLN A 29 6.33 -1.63 -9.94
N GLU A 30 6.23 -2.81 -9.33
CA GLU A 30 6.62 -4.09 -9.95
C GLU A 30 5.80 -4.38 -11.21
N ALA A 31 4.50 -4.08 -11.18
CA ALA A 31 3.60 -4.26 -12.32
C ALA A 31 3.68 -3.12 -13.38
N GLY A 32 4.51 -2.10 -13.16
CA GLY A 32 4.63 -0.95 -14.06
C GLY A 32 3.33 -0.17 -14.25
N ARG A 33 2.50 -0.09 -13.20
CA ARG A 33 1.19 0.58 -13.23
C ARG A 33 1.26 1.97 -12.62
N ASP A 34 0.59 2.92 -13.27
CA ASP A 34 0.43 4.27 -12.71
C ASP A 34 -0.53 4.26 -11.52
N PHE A 35 -0.17 4.96 -10.44
CA PHE A 35 -0.97 5.04 -9.23
C PHE A 35 -0.90 6.42 -8.57
N THR A 36 -1.83 6.67 -7.66
CA THR A 36 -1.84 7.86 -6.80
C THR A 36 -2.19 7.43 -5.39
N VAL A 37 -1.43 7.91 -4.41
CA VAL A 37 -1.59 7.54 -3.01
C VAL A 37 -1.56 8.76 -2.12
N ASP A 38 -2.37 8.74 -1.05
CA ASP A 38 -2.23 9.65 0.08
C ASP A 38 -2.26 8.85 1.40
N TRP A 39 -2.61 9.48 2.52
CA TRP A 39 -2.68 8.82 3.83
C TRP A 39 -3.82 7.81 3.95
N VAL A 40 -4.90 7.96 3.18
CA VAL A 40 -6.11 7.15 3.25
C VAL A 40 -6.56 6.60 1.89
N HIS A 41 -6.15 7.16 0.76
CA HIS A 41 -6.50 6.69 -0.57
C HIS A 41 -5.35 5.91 -1.22
N LEU A 42 -5.69 4.73 -1.73
CA LEU A 42 -4.85 3.94 -2.64
C LEU A 42 -5.58 3.84 -3.96
N LYS A 43 -5.09 4.51 -5.01
CA LYS A 43 -5.75 4.61 -6.31
C LYS A 43 -4.86 4.06 -7.42
N LEU A 44 -5.41 3.16 -8.22
CA LEU A 44 -4.81 2.70 -9.48
C LEU A 44 -5.36 3.53 -10.64
N ASN A 45 -4.47 4.08 -11.47
CA ASN A 45 -4.83 4.99 -12.56
C ASN A 45 -5.07 4.24 -13.87
N ASP A 46 -5.88 3.17 -13.83
CA ASP A 46 -6.29 2.42 -15.01
C ASP A 46 -7.63 2.93 -15.58
N GLN A 47 -8.17 2.28 -16.62
CA GLN A 47 -9.47 2.69 -17.18
C GLN A 47 -10.62 2.63 -16.17
N ALA A 48 -10.55 1.72 -15.19
CA ALA A 48 -11.57 1.55 -14.16
C ALA A 48 -11.39 2.50 -12.96
N GLN A 49 -10.25 3.21 -12.87
CA GLN A 49 -9.92 4.19 -11.82
C GLN A 49 -10.15 3.64 -10.40
N ARG A 50 -9.74 2.39 -10.16
CA ARG A 50 -10.03 1.65 -8.92
C ARG A 50 -9.36 2.30 -7.72
N THR A 51 -10.14 2.52 -6.65
CA THR A 51 -9.67 3.18 -5.43
C THR A 51 -10.10 2.41 -4.17
N VAL A 52 -9.21 2.30 -3.19
CA VAL A 52 -9.49 1.77 -1.84
C VAL A 52 -9.22 2.84 -0.79
N LEU A 53 -10.12 2.93 0.19
CA LEU A 53 -10.07 3.90 1.28
C LEU A 53 -9.72 3.22 2.62
N CYS A 54 -8.62 3.65 3.23
CA CYS A 54 -8.01 3.15 4.47
C CYS A 54 -8.08 4.20 5.60
N LYS A 55 -9.29 4.49 6.10
CA LYS A 55 -9.51 5.51 7.14
C LYS A 55 -8.92 5.15 8.51
N ASP A 56 -9.00 3.87 8.89
CA ASP A 56 -8.50 3.37 10.17
C ASP A 56 -6.96 3.31 10.15
N PRO A 57 -6.25 4.10 10.97
CA PRO A 57 -4.78 4.11 10.98
C PRO A 57 -4.18 2.81 11.54
N PHE A 58 -4.91 2.07 12.38
CA PHE A 58 -4.42 0.85 13.06
C PHE A 58 -4.72 -0.43 12.27
N ARG A 59 -5.53 -0.34 11.21
CA ARG A 59 -5.79 -1.49 10.35
C ARG A 59 -4.60 -1.76 9.44
N SER A 60 -3.88 -2.84 9.71
CA SER A 60 -2.75 -3.33 8.89
C SER A 60 -3.11 -4.42 7.89
N SER A 61 -4.38 -4.85 7.84
CA SER A 61 -4.90 -5.84 6.89
C SER A 61 -6.25 -5.42 6.34
N ASP A 62 -6.42 -5.47 5.02
CA ASP A 62 -7.70 -5.15 4.35
C ASP A 62 -7.85 -5.96 3.06
N GLU A 63 -8.89 -6.78 2.99
CA GLU A 63 -9.17 -7.65 1.82
C GLU A 63 -9.41 -6.85 0.52
N ARG A 64 -9.86 -5.60 0.62
CA ARG A 64 -10.04 -4.75 -0.55
C ARG A 64 -8.70 -4.36 -1.16
N VAL A 65 -7.69 -4.10 -0.32
CA VAL A 65 -6.31 -3.81 -0.77
C VAL A 65 -5.69 -5.06 -1.38
N LYS A 66 -5.84 -6.23 -0.75
CA LYS A 66 -5.37 -7.51 -1.31
C LYS A 66 -5.95 -7.79 -2.69
N ARG A 67 -7.26 -7.61 -2.86
CA ARG A 67 -7.92 -7.80 -4.17
C ARG A 67 -7.45 -6.79 -5.21
N LEU A 68 -7.17 -5.54 -4.81
CA LEU A 68 -6.63 -4.53 -5.71
C LEU A 68 -5.23 -4.93 -6.19
N ILE A 69 -4.35 -5.33 -5.27
CA ILE A 69 -2.99 -5.81 -5.58
C ILE A 69 -3.03 -7.04 -6.49
N ALA A 70 -3.86 -8.04 -6.18
CA ALA A 70 -3.99 -9.27 -6.97
C ALA A 70 -4.53 -9.06 -8.40
N SER A 71 -4.93 -7.84 -8.75
CA SER A 71 -5.53 -7.49 -10.03
C SER A 71 -4.69 -6.53 -10.88
N MET A 72 -3.45 -6.26 -10.46
CA MET A 72 -2.47 -5.43 -11.17
C MET A 72 -1.75 -6.24 -12.25
#